data_AF-A0A2N2Z0U2-F1
#
_entry.id   AF-A0A2N2Z0U2-F1
#
_cell.length_a   1.000
_cell.length_b   1.000
_cell.length_c   1.000
_cell.angle_alpha   90.00
_cell.angle_beta   90.00
_cell.angle_gamma   90.00
#
_symmetry.space_group_name_H-M   'P 1'
#
loop_
_entity.id
_entity.type
_entity.pdbx_description
1 polymer ?
#
loop_
_entity_poly.entity_id
_entity_poly.type
_entity_poly.pdbx_seq_one_letter_code
_entity_poly.pdbx_strand_id
1 'polypeptide(L)' 'MFSLCERAARQERQLSQEELGKLIGVRKAQISKLESSANSATIDTILKVFRALKAEINFNVKLEDNFVKLA' A
#
# COMPACT_ATOMS: atom_id res chain seq x y z
N MET A 1 -7.58 4.66 4.83
CA MET A 1 -7.84 3.79 3.66
C MET A 1 -6.65 2.88 3.37
N PHE A 2 -5.45 3.42 3.16
CA PHE A 2 -4.23 2.63 2.91
C PHE A 2 -3.82 1.70 4.08
N SER A 3 -3.87 2.19 5.32
CA SER A 3 -3.55 1.41 6.52
C SER A 3 -4.48 0.22 6.76
N LEU A 4 -5.76 0.34 6.38
CA LEU A 4 -6.74 -0.74 6.53
C LEU A 4 -6.52 -1.86 5.51
N CYS A 5 -6.20 -1.50 4.25
CA CYS A 5 -5.95 -2.48 3.20
C CYS A 5 -4.71 -3.33 3.45
N GLU A 6 -3.65 -2.74 4.01
CA GLU A 6 -2.39 -3.47 4.28
C GLU A 6 -2.59 -4.51 5.40
N ARG A 7 -3.26 -4.10 6.48
CA ARG A 7 -3.60 -4.99 7.60
C ARG A 7 -4.55 -6.12 7.19
N ALA A 8 -5.55 -5.82 6.36
CA ALA A 8 -6.47 -6.82 5.82
C ALA A 8 -5.75 -7.84 4.92
N ALA A 9 -4.94 -7.37 3.97
CA ALA A 9 -4.16 -8.24 3.09
C ALA A 9 -3.15 -9.11 3.85
N ARG A 10 -2.54 -8.57 4.92
CA ARG A 10 -1.66 -9.31 5.82
C ARG A 10 -2.40 -10.44 6.52
N GLN A 11 -3.57 -10.15 7.08
CA GLN A 11 -4.37 -11.13 7.82
C GLN A 11 -4.93 -12.22 6.91
N GLU A 12 -5.42 -11.86 5.73
CA GLU A 12 -5.94 -12.80 4.73
C GLU A 12 -4.85 -13.80 4.28
N ARG A 13 -3.60 -13.33 4.19
CA ARG A 13 -2.44 -14.17 3.83
C ARG A 13 -1.68 -14.74 5.02
N GLN A 14 -2.16 -14.53 6.24
CA GLN A 14 -1.55 -15.01 7.49
C GLN A 14 -0.07 -14.60 7.67
N LEU A 15 0.30 -13.41 7.18
CA LEU A 15 1.67 -12.90 7.26
C LEU A 15 1.89 -12.12 8.56
N SER A 16 3.09 -12.14 9.12
CA SER A 16 3.52 -11.16 10.10
C SER A 16 3.90 -9.83 9.43
N GLN A 17 3.99 -8.74 10.20
CA GLN A 17 4.48 -7.45 9.69
C GLN A 17 5.91 -7.55 9.12
N GLU A 18 6.70 -8.50 9.63
CA GLU A 18 8.09 -8.69 9.20
C GLU A 18 8.16 -9.49 7.90
N GLU A 19 7.32 -10.50 7.72
CA GLU A 19 7.19 -11.25 6.48
C GLU A 19 6.61 -10.38 5.37
N LEU A 20 5.59 -9.57 5.68
CA LEU A 20 5.06 -8.60 4.74
C LEU A 20 6.11 -7.56 4.37
N GLY A 21 6.85 -7.04 5.36
CA GLY A 21 8.00 -6.15 5.13
C GLY A 21 9.03 -6.76 4.16
N LYS A 22 9.42 -8.02 4.38
CA LYS A 22 10.34 -8.75 3.48
C LYS A 22 9.76 -8.91 2.07
N LEU A 23 8.49 -9.24 1.95
CA LEU A 23 7.80 -9.46 0.68
C LEU A 23 7.70 -8.17 -0.15
N ILE A 24 7.54 -7.02 0.50
CA ILE A 24 7.46 -5.72 -0.18
C ILE A 24 8.80 -4.98 -0.26
N GLY A 25 9.86 -5.49 0.38
CA GLY A 25 11.19 -4.89 0.41
C GLY A 25 11.34 -3.68 1.35
N VAL A 26 10.59 -3.64 2.46
CA VAL A 26 10.72 -2.57 3.48
C VAL A 26 10.94 -3.14 4.89
N ARG A 27 11.34 -2.29 5.82
CA ARG A 27 11.58 -2.70 7.22
C ARG A 27 10.25 -2.87 7.96
N LYS A 28 10.18 -3.81 8.91
CA LYS A 28 9.04 -3.98 9.84
C LYS A 28 8.57 -2.67 10.49
N ALA A 29 9.51 -1.80 10.88
CA ALA A 29 9.19 -0.50 11.46
C ALA A 29 8.42 0.43 10.49
N GLN A 30 8.66 0.31 9.18
CA GLN A 30 7.88 1.02 8.16
C GLN A 30 6.47 0.43 8.05
N ILE A 31 6.31 -0.90 8.02
CA ILE A 31 4.99 -1.55 8.06
C ILE A 31 4.18 -1.11 9.27
N SER A 32 4.79 -1.17 10.46
CA SER A 32 4.13 -0.75 11.70
C SER A 32 3.68 0.72 11.65
N LYS A 33 4.49 1.62 11.05
CA LYS A 33 4.10 3.02 10.84
C LYS A 33 2.99 3.18 9.79
N LEU A 34 3.01 2.39 8.71
CA LEU A 34 1.98 2.40 7.67
C LEU A 34 0.63 1.89 8.20
N GLU A 35 0.63 0.86 9.06
CA GLU A 35 -0.58 0.35 9.70
C GLU A 35 -1.14 1.30 10.77
N SER A 36 -0.28 2.07 11.46
CA SER A 36 -0.66 2.97 12.56
C SER A 36 -0.89 4.43 12.17
N SER A 37 -0.41 4.87 11.00
CA SER A 37 -0.51 6.27 10.54
C SER A 37 -0.75 6.36 9.03
N ALA A 38 -1.91 6.90 8.65
CA ALA A 38 -2.30 7.09 7.26
C ALA A 38 -1.53 8.19 6.51
N ASN A 39 -0.77 9.04 7.22
CA ASN A 39 -0.13 10.25 6.66
C ASN A 39 1.32 10.06 6.21
N SER A 40 1.87 8.83 6.25
CA SER A 40 3.31 8.59 6.06
C SER A 40 3.70 7.72 4.87
N ALA A 41 2.74 7.26 4.08
CA ALA A 41 2.99 6.42 2.91
C ALA A 41 3.26 7.28 1.67
N THR A 42 4.46 7.18 1.09
CA THR A 42 4.71 7.74 -0.25
C THR A 42 3.96 6.91 -1.30
N ILE A 43 3.60 7.53 -2.43
CA ILE A 43 2.99 6.81 -3.57
C ILE A 43 3.86 5.62 -4.02
N ASP A 44 5.19 5.75 -4.00
CA ASP A 44 6.12 4.65 -4.26
C ASP A 44 5.94 3.46 -3.30
N THR A 45 5.76 3.74 -2.00
CA THR A 45 5.53 2.69 -0.99
C THR A 45 4.18 2.01 -1.22
N ILE A 46 3.16 2.80 -1.56
CA ILE A 46 1.81 2.31 -1.90
C ILE A 46 1.87 1.36 -3.11
N LEU A 47 2.55 1.77 -4.17
CA LEU A 47 2.75 0.97 -5.38
C LEU A 47 3.51 -0.34 -5.10
N LYS A 48 4.57 -0.29 -4.28
CA LYS A 48 5.36 -1.48 -3.91
C LYS A 48 4.53 -2.50 -3.14
N VAL A 49 3.74 -2.05 -2.16
CA VAL A 49 2.82 -2.92 -1.39
C VAL A 49 1.85 -3.63 -2.33
N PHE A 50 1.14 -2.86 -3.16
CA PHE A 50 0.11 -3.44 -4.03
C PHE A 50 0.70 -4.34 -5.13
N ARG A 51 1.87 -4.01 -5.70
CA ARG A 51 2.59 -4.90 -6.64
C ARG A 51 3.00 -6.21 -5.99
N ALA A 52 3.54 -6.18 -4.78
CA ALA A 52 3.96 -7.37 -4.06
C ALA A 52 2.77 -8.27 -3.67
N LEU A 53 1.61 -7.65 -3.42
CA LEU A 53 0.34 -8.36 -3.21
C LEU A 53 -0.30 -8.87 -4.51
N LYS A 54 0.27 -8.58 -5.69
CA LYS A 54 -0.33 -8.86 -7.01
C LYS A 54 -1.72 -8.23 -7.18
N ALA A 55 -1.96 -7.09 -6.54
CA ALA A 55 -3.20 -6.35 -6.68
C ALA A 55 -3.21 -5.55 -7.98
N GLU A 56 -4.36 -5.49 -8.65
CA GLU A 56 -4.59 -4.56 -9.74
C GLU A 56 -4.82 -3.15 -9.17
N ILE A 57 -4.07 -2.16 -9.67
CA ILE A 57 -4.14 -0.79 -9.17
C ILE A 57 -4.66 0.12 -10.29
N ASN A 58 -5.86 0.66 -10.08
CA ASN A 58 -6.48 1.63 -10.99
C ASN A 58 -6.43 3.02 -10.36
N PHE A 59 -5.61 3.92 -10.92
CA PHE A 59 -5.51 5.31 -10.48
C PHE A 59 -6.50 6.19 -11.25
N ASN A 60 -7.49 6.73 -10.55
CA ASN A 60 -8.34 7.79 -11.08
C ASN A 60 -7.86 9.13 -10.53
N VAL A 61 -7.18 9.91 -11.37
CA VAL A 61 -6.73 11.25 -11.01
C VAL A 61 -7.71 12.26 -11.60
N LYS A 62 -8.22 13.15 -10.75
CA LYS A 62 -8.97 14.34 -11.18
C LYS A 62 -8.10 15.56 -11.01
N LEU A 63 -8.01 16.39 -12.05
CA LEU A 63 -7.59 17.77 -11.92
C LEU A 63 -8.83 18.63 -12.10
N GLU A 64 -9.18 19.38 -11.05
CA GLU A 64 -10.47 20.06 -10.93
C GLU A 64 -11.62 19.04 -11.06
N ASP A 65 -12.51 19.21 -12.03
CA ASP A 65 -13.61 18.28 -12.33
C ASP A 65 -13.32 17.31 -13.49
N ASN A 66 -12.11 17.37 -14.07
CA ASN A 66 -11.73 16.56 -15.21
C ASN A 66 -10.90 15.35 -14.79
N PHE A 67 -11.38 14.17 -15.16
CA PHE A 67 -10.59 12.95 -15.02
C PHE A 67 -9.45 12.96 -16.05
N VAL A 68 -8.22 12.78 -15.57
CA VAL A 68 -7.05 12.68 -16.41
C VAL A 68 -6.72 11.21 -16.59
N LYS A 69 -6.66 10.76 -17.85
CA LYS A 69 -6.06 9.47 -18.20
C LYS A 69 -4.54 9.62 -18.09
N LEU A 70 -3.95 8.83 -17.20
CA LEU A 70 -2.51 8.63 -17.17
C LEU A 70 -2.17 7.61 -18.27
N ALA A 71 -1.28 8.00 -19.19
CA ALA A 71 -0.80 7.16 -20.29
C ALA A 71 0.27 6.16 -19.84
#